data_AF-A0A845DLQ5-F1
#
_entry.id   AF-A0A845DLQ5-F1
#
_cell.length_a   1.000
_cell.length_b   1.000
_cell.length_c   1.000
_cell.angle_alpha   90.00
_cell.angle_beta   90.00
_cell.angle_gamma   90.00
#
_symmetry.space_group_name_H-M   'P 1'
#
loop_
_entity.id
_entity.type
_entity.pdbx_description
1 polymer ?
#
loop_
_entity_poly.entity_id
_entity_poly.type
_entity_poly.pdbx_seq_one_letter_code
_entity_poly.pdbx_strand_id
1 'polypeptide(L)'
;MPVALQLSGHSHGGQVRLPSTQPDGLGLATRAPLLPHMATRYPIGHYRVGNHQLYTNRGLGVWPLPFRFNCRPEITHLILQPA
;
A
#
# COMPACT_ATOMS: atom_id res chain seq x y z
N MET A 1 15.56 11.37 14.14
CA MET A 1 16.46 10.93 13.04
C MET A 1 15.75 11.17 11.72
N PRO A 2 16.35 11.84 10.72
CA PRO A 2 15.64 12.21 9.50
C PRO A 2 15.58 10.99 8.55
N VAL A 3 14.43 10.32 8.47
CA VAL A 3 14.20 9.23 7.50
C VAL A 3 13.57 9.84 6.25
N ALA A 4 14.33 10.10 5.19
CA ALA A 4 13.78 10.72 3.96
C ALA A 4 12.76 9.82 3.23
N LEU A 5 12.94 8.50 3.31
CA LEU A 5 12.09 7.49 2.68
C LEU A 5 11.88 6.30 3.63
N GLN A 6 10.63 5.87 3.78
CA GLN A 6 10.25 4.66 4.48
C GLN A 6 9.56 3.68 3.52
N LEU A 7 9.97 2.42 3.56
CA LEU A 7 9.37 1.32 2.80
C LEU A 7 8.62 0.38 3.75
N SER A 8 7.39 0.01 3.42
CA SER A 8 6.51 -0.83 4.22
C SER A 8 5.89 -1.97 3.41
N GLY A 9 5.58 -3.07 4.08
CA GLY A 9 4.86 -4.21 3.51
C GLY A 9 3.71 -4.73 4.37
N HIS A 10 3.46 -4.23 5.58
CA HIS A 10 2.60 -4.97 6.52
C HIS A 10 1.11 -5.12 6.09
N SER A 11 0.52 -4.13 5.42
CA SER A 11 -0.88 -4.15 4.97
C SER A 11 -1.09 -4.76 3.58
N HIS A 12 -0.08 -4.69 2.70
CA HIS A 12 -0.15 -5.19 1.32
C HIS A 12 -1.38 -4.76 0.49
N GLY A 13 -1.99 -3.62 0.83
CA GLY A 13 -3.24 -3.14 0.23
C GLY A 13 -4.50 -3.94 0.56
N GLY A 14 -4.39 -4.94 1.44
CA GLY A 14 -5.38 -5.97 1.69
C GLY A 14 -5.37 -7.09 0.63
N GLN A 15 -5.86 -8.27 1.00
CA GLN A 15 -5.95 -9.41 0.06
C GLN A 15 -7.03 -9.19 -1.02
N VAL A 16 -8.17 -8.61 -0.60
CA VAL A 16 -9.35 -8.38 -1.44
C VAL A 16 -9.70 -6.90 -1.37
N ARG A 17 -9.88 -6.26 -2.51
CA ARG A 17 -10.39 -4.90 -2.61
C ARG A 17 -11.69 -4.87 -3.40
N LEU A 18 -12.73 -4.34 -2.78
CA LEU A 18 -14.04 -4.21 -3.41
C LEU A 18 -14.09 -2.88 -4.18
N PRO A 19 -14.84 -2.80 -5.29
CA PRO A 19 -15.12 -1.53 -5.94
C PRO A 19 -15.71 -0.52 -4.94
N SER A 20 -15.31 0.74 -5.08
CA SER A 20 -15.79 1.86 -4.29
C SER A 20 -16.30 2.94 -5.25
N THR A 21 -17.45 3.53 -4.95
CA THR A 21 -18.01 4.65 -5.71
C THR A 21 -17.20 5.94 -5.53
N GLN A 22 -16.45 6.03 -4.44
CA GLN A 22 -15.54 7.14 -4.15
C GLN A 22 -14.09 6.65 -4.23
N PRO A 23 -13.23 7.31 -5.02
CA PRO A 23 -11.79 7.08 -4.98
C PRO A 23 -11.21 7.36 -3.59
N ASP A 24 -10.20 6.59 -3.19
CA ASP A 24 -9.44 6.89 -1.98
C ASP A 24 -8.45 8.05 -2.19
N GLY A 25 -7.71 8.42 -1.15
CA GLY A 25 -6.70 9.49 -1.21
C GLY A 25 -5.53 9.23 -2.18
N LEU A 26 -5.49 8.06 -2.83
CA LEU A 26 -4.55 7.71 -3.88
C LEU A 26 -5.21 7.59 -5.26
N GLY A 27 -6.49 7.92 -5.38
CA GLY A 27 -7.25 7.81 -6.62
C GLY A 27 -7.72 6.39 -6.95
N LEU A 28 -7.60 5.42 -6.03
CA LEU A 28 -8.09 4.07 -6.26
C LEU A 28 -9.60 4.02 -5.99
N ALA A 29 -10.39 3.63 -6.98
CA ALA A 29 -11.83 3.35 -6.84
C ALA A 29 -12.09 1.96 -6.21
N THR A 30 -11.27 1.56 -5.25
CA THR A 30 -11.40 0.27 -4.55
C THR A 30 -11.02 0.41 -3.09
N ARG A 31 -11.58 -0.42 -2.20
CA ARG A 31 -11.29 -0.40 -0.76
C ARG A 31 -11.08 -1.81 -0.21
N ALA A 32 -10.12 -1.99 0.69
CA ALA A 32 -9.95 -3.22 1.44
C ALA A 32 -10.96 -3.27 2.60
N PRO A 33 -11.83 -4.31 2.69
CA PRO A 33 -12.78 -4.44 3.79
C PRO A 33 -12.10 -4.92 5.08
N LEU A 34 -10.99 -5.64 4.96
CA LEU A 34 -10.20 -6.14 6.07
C LEU A 34 -8.74 -5.68 5.91
N LEU A 35 -8.23 -5.04 6.95
CA LEU A 35 -6.83 -4.67 7.10
C LEU A 35 -6.37 -5.09 8.50
N PRO A 36 -5.07 -5.40 8.70
CA PRO A 36 -4.53 -5.60 10.03
C PRO A 36 -4.81 -4.38 10.93
N HIS A 37 -5.08 -4.61 12.22
CA HIS A 37 -5.50 -3.56 13.16
C HIS A 37 -4.58 -2.33 13.16
N MET A 38 -3.26 -2.56 13.07
CA MET A 38 -2.24 -1.50 13.06
C MET A 38 -1.87 -0.98 11.66
N ALA A 39 -2.43 -1.56 10.60
CA ALA A 39 -2.08 -1.29 9.19
C ALA A 39 -3.23 -0.61 8.42
N THR A 40 -4.09 0.11 9.13
CA THR A 40 -5.22 0.87 8.57
C THR A 40 -4.79 2.19 7.94
N ARG A 41 -3.68 2.77 8.41
CA ARG A 41 -3.05 3.95 7.81
C ARG A 41 -2.02 3.52 6.77
N TYR A 42 -2.09 4.16 5.60
CA TYR A 42 -1.18 3.95 4.48
C TYR A 42 -1.15 2.50 3.94
N PRO A 43 -2.32 1.90 3.63
CA PRO A 43 -2.39 0.48 3.34
C PRO A 43 -1.67 0.05 2.04
N ILE A 44 -1.46 0.96 1.08
CA ILE A 44 -0.90 0.67 -0.25
C ILE A 44 -0.37 1.94 -0.88
N GLY A 45 0.68 1.87 -1.70
CA GLY A 45 1.08 2.96 -2.60
C GLY A 45 1.99 3.99 -1.95
N HIS A 46 2.16 5.14 -2.61
CA HIS A 46 3.09 6.19 -2.23
C HIS A 46 2.38 7.35 -1.55
N TYR A 47 2.91 7.78 -0.41
CA TYR A 47 2.38 8.86 0.41
C TYR A 47 3.48 9.88 0.74
N ARG A 48 3.07 11.14 0.88
CA ARG A 48 3.87 12.20 1.51
C ARG A 48 3.38 12.40 2.94
N VAL A 49 4.24 12.16 3.91
CA VAL A 49 3.95 12.34 5.34
C VAL A 49 4.89 13.42 5.89
N GLY A 50 4.41 14.65 5.95
CA GLY A 50 5.26 15.81 6.22
C GLY A 50 6.38 15.91 5.17
N ASN A 51 7.63 15.92 5.62
CA ASN A 51 8.81 15.96 4.74
C ASN A 51 9.29 14.55 4.30
N HIS A 52 8.56 13.50 4.65
CA HIS A 52 8.98 12.11 4.44
C HIS A 52 8.17 11.44 3.33
N GLN A 53 8.82 10.58 2.56
CA GLN A 53 8.16 9.69 1.61
C GLN A 53 7.89 8.35 2.28
N LEU A 54 6.67 7.85 2.14
CA LEU A 54 6.27 6.52 2.62
C LEU A 54 5.71 5.73 1.46
N TYR A 55 6.28 4.56 1.21
CA TYR A 55 5.78 3.65 0.20
C TYR A 55 5.39 2.30 0.80
N THR A 56 4.16 1.86 0.55
CA THR A 56 3.64 0.57 0.97
C THR A 56 3.44 -0.33 -0.24
N ASN A 57 4.28 -1.35 -0.40
CA ASN A 57 4.20 -2.30 -1.52
C ASN A 57 3.05 -3.30 -1.33
N ARG A 58 2.42 -3.71 -2.44
CA ARG A 58 1.29 -4.66 -2.43
C ARG A 58 1.66 -6.11 -2.10
N GLY A 59 2.96 -6.43 -2.07
CA GLY A 59 3.48 -7.77 -1.85
C GLY A 59 3.30 -8.67 -3.06
N LEU A 60 3.98 -9.82 -3.01
CA LEU A 60 3.85 -10.88 -4.02
C LEU A 60 3.03 -12.07 -3.53
N GLY A 61 3.08 -12.34 -2.23
CA GLY A 61 2.48 -13.51 -1.61
C GLY A 61 0.97 -13.39 -1.40
N VAL A 62 0.36 -14.54 -1.13
CA VAL A 62 -1.04 -14.70 -0.74
C VAL A 62 -1.09 -15.36 0.62
N TRP A 63 -1.65 -14.69 1.63
CA TRP A 63 -1.93 -15.31 2.92
C TRP A 63 -3.06 -14.57 3.64
N PRO A 64 -4.01 -15.25 4.29
CA PRO A 64 -4.19 -16.71 4.38
C PRO A 64 -5.01 -17.31 3.22
N LEU A 65 -5.74 -16.48 2.45
CA LEU A 65 -6.56 -16.94 1.33
C LEU A 65 -5.72 -17.10 0.06
N PRO A 66 -5.81 -18.18 -0.72
CA PRO A 66 -4.96 -18.39 -1.90
C PRO A 66 -5.41 -17.59 -3.13
N PHE A 67 -5.99 -16.40 -2.94
CA PHE A 67 -6.39 -15.51 -4.03
C PHE A 67 -6.27 -14.03 -3.63
N ARG A 68 -6.11 -13.17 -4.63
CA ARG A 68 -6.19 -11.71 -4.52
C ARG A 68 -7.22 -11.18 -5.50
N PHE A 69 -7.99 -10.18 -5.09
CA PHE A 69 -8.99 -9.54 -5.94
C PHE A 69 -8.82 -8.03 -5.91
N ASN A 70 -8.68 -7.38 -7.08
CA ASN A 70 -8.35 -5.96 -7.25
C ASN A 70 -7.13 -5.45 -6.44
N CYS A 71 -6.26 -6.35 -5.98
CA CYS A 71 -4.98 -6.02 -5.35
C CYS A 71 -3.88 -6.87 -5.99
N ARG A 72 -3.57 -6.58 -7.26
CA ARG A 72 -2.59 -7.35 -8.05
C ARG A 72 -1.19 -7.29 -7.41
N PRO A 73 -0.43 -8.41 -7.38
CA PRO A 73 0.97 -8.43 -6.96
C PRO A 73 1.82 -7.36 -7.64
N GLU A 74 2.85 -6.88 -6.96
CA GLU A 74 3.67 -5.76 -7.43
C GLU A 74 5.15 -5.96 -7.11
N ILE A 75 6.00 -5.76 -8.11
CA ILE A 75 7.45 -5.58 -7.95
C ILE A 75 7.74 -4.10 -8.21
N THR A 76 8.26 -3.40 -7.20
CA THR A 76 8.56 -1.97 -7.30
C THR A 76 10.04 -1.76 -7.56
N HIS A 77 10.36 -0.99 -8.60
CA HIS A 77 11.71 -0.49 -8.84
C HIS A 77 11.82 0.93 -8.29
N LEU A 78 12.67 1.13 -7.28
CA LEU A 78 12.90 2.42 -6.63
C LEU A 78 14.29 2.93 -7.01
N ILE A 79 14.36 4.17 -7.51
CA ILE A 79 15.62 4.85 -7.83
C ILE A 79 15.80 5.97 -6.83
N LEU A 80 16.92 5.95 -6.11
CA LEU A 80 17.30 7.01 -5.18
C LEU A 80 18.20 8.00 -5.91
N GLN A 81 17.87 9.29 -5.80
CA GLN A 81 18.65 10.38 -6.35
C GLN A 81 19.18 11.25 -5.21
N PRO A 82 20.42 11.76 -5.32
CA PRO A 82 20.89 12.84 -4.45
C PRO A 82 19.94 14.04 -4.51
N ALA A 83 19.89 14.80 -3.42
CA ALA A 83 19.18 16.07 -3.37
C ALA A 83 19.87 17.14 -4.24
#